data_AF-A0A5S9MB50-F1
#
_entry.id   AF-A0A5S9MB50-F1
#
_cell.length_a   1.000
_cell.length_b   1.000
_cell.length_c   1.000
_cell.angle_alpha   90.00
_cell.angle_beta   90.00
_cell.angle_gamma   90.00
#
_symmetry.space_group_name_H-M   'P 1'
#
loop_
_entity.id
_entity.type
_entity.pdbx_description
1 polymer ?
#
loop_
_entity_poly.entity_id
_entity_poly.type
_entity_poly.pdbx_seq_one_letter_code
_entity_poly.pdbx_strand_id
1 'polypeptide(L)'
;MTLIMGLYAAGALLILAGLDYMYQKFDYEKNLRMSKQDIKDEYKKSEGDPLIKSKIKQRQREMAMRRMMQEVPKADVIITNPTHYAIALKYDERKMDAPFVVAKGTDILALKIRTIAKEHDIMTVENRPLARALYDQVDIDQAVPEEYF
;
A
#
# COMPACT_ATOMS: atom_id res chain seq x y z
N MET A 1 13.84 30.19 74.38
CA MET A 1 13.17 31.08 73.41
C MET A 1 13.63 30.80 71.98
N THR A 2 14.92 30.91 71.66
CA THR A 2 15.46 30.71 70.30
C THR A 2 15.21 29.32 69.70
N LEU A 3 15.37 28.25 70.49
CA LEU A 3 15.21 26.87 70.02
C LEU A 3 13.76 26.52 69.66
N ILE A 4 12.81 27.02 70.45
CA ILE A 4 11.36 26.86 70.21
C ILE A 4 10.97 27.62 68.94
N MET A 5 11.49 28.84 68.75
CA MET A 5 11.26 29.66 67.55
C MET A 5 11.81 28.99 66.27
N GLY A 6 12.97 28.34 66.36
CA GLY A 6 13.55 27.55 65.27
C GLY A 6 12.72 26.32 64.89
N LEU A 7 12.15 25.62 65.87
CA LEU A 7 11.24 24.49 65.64
C LEU A 7 9.95 24.91 64.93
N TYR A 8 9.35 26.04 65.31
CA TYR A 8 8.19 26.59 64.61
C TYR A 8 8.50 27.02 63.17
N ALA A 9 9.66 27.66 62.95
CA ALA A 9 10.10 28.04 61.61
C ALA A 9 10.36 26.81 60.71
N ALA A 10 11.03 25.78 61.24
CA ALA A 10 11.26 24.53 60.52
C ALA A 10 9.95 23.79 60.20
N GLY A 11 9.00 23.77 61.15
CA GLY A 11 7.66 23.21 60.92
C GLY A 11 6.88 23.95 59.84
N ALA A 12 6.92 25.29 59.84
CA ALA A 12 6.28 26.11 58.81
C ALA A 12 6.90 25.88 57.43
N LEU A 13 8.23 25.77 57.34
CA LEU A 13 8.93 25.46 56.09
C LEU A 13 8.64 24.04 55.59
N LEU A 14 8.53 23.06 56.48
CA LEU A 14 8.13 21.69 56.12
C LEU A 14 6.70 21.64 55.55
N ILE A 15 5.77 22.40 56.15
CA ILE A 15 4.39 22.48 55.64
C ILE A 15 4.37 23.16 54.26
N LEU A 16 5.10 24.27 54.09
CA LEU A 16 5.21 24.96 52.81
C LEU A 16 5.82 24.06 51.73
N ALA A 17 6.92 23.36 52.04
CA ALA A 17 7.55 22.43 51.11
C ALA A 17 6.62 21.26 50.72
N GLY A 18 5.83 20.76 51.68
CA GLY A 18 4.81 19.73 51.41
C GLY A 18 3.73 20.21 50.45
N LEU A 19 3.21 21.43 50.66
CA LEU A 19 2.20 22.03 49.78
C LEU A 19 2.76 22.30 48.37
N ASP A 20 3.99 22.79 48.28
CA ASP A 20 4.64 23.09 47.01
C ASP A 20 4.88 21.81 46.19
N TYR A 21 5.34 20.74 46.85
CA TYR A 21 5.49 19.41 46.22
C TYR A 21 4.15 18.84 45.72
N MET A 22 3.08 18.95 46.51
CA MET A 22 1.76 18.49 46.08
C MET A 22 1.25 19.25 44.86
N TYR A 23 1.43 20.57 44.83
CA TYR A 23 1.04 21.39 43.69
C TYR A 23 1.84 21.01 42.44
N GLN A 24 3.16 20.90 42.57
CA GLN A 24 4.04 20.55 41.46
C GLN A 24 3.73 19.16 40.89
N LYS A 25 3.43 18.17 41.75
CA LYS A 25 3.03 16.83 41.30
C LYS A 25 1.70 16.86 40.53
N PHE A 26 0.71 17.59 41.03
CA PHE A 26 -0.59 17.72 40.36
C PHE A 26 -0.46 18.42 39.00
N ASP A 27 0.30 19.51 38.93
CA ASP A 27 0.53 20.24 37.69
C ASP A 27 1.31 19.41 36.67
N TYR A 28 2.34 18.68 37.11
CA TYR A 28 3.09 17.76 36.27
C TYR A 28 2.21 16.65 35.68
N GLU A 29 1.38 15.99 36.50
CA GLU A 29 0.44 14.98 36.02
C GLU A 29 -0.62 15.57 35.08
N LYS A 30 -1.03 16.83 35.28
CA LYS A 30 -1.96 17.53 34.41
C LYS A 30 -1.34 17.89 33.06
N ASN A 31 -0.09 18.34 33.06
CA ASN A 31 0.65 18.72 31.85
C ASN A 31 1.03 17.50 30.99
N LEU A 32 1.16 16.32 31.61
CA LEU A 32 1.38 15.05 30.89
C LEU A 32 0.11 14.48 30.23
N ARG A 33 -1.07 15.04 30.50
CA ARG A 33 -2.32 14.57 29.87
C ARG A 33 -2.43 15.15 28.47
N MET A 34 -2.33 14.28 27.47
CA MET A 34 -2.70 14.63 26.10
C MET A 34 -4.21 14.81 25.97
N SER A 35 -4.64 15.80 25.19
CA SER A 35 -6.05 15.90 24.81
C SER A 35 -6.41 14.82 23.80
N LYS A 36 -7.71 14.53 23.65
CA LYS A 36 -8.19 13.62 22.59
C LYS A 36 -7.78 14.09 21.19
N GLN A 37 -7.58 15.39 21.02
CA GLN A 37 -7.14 15.99 19.77
C GLN A 37 -5.64 15.72 19.54
N ASP A 38 -4.81 15.87 20.57
CA ASP A 38 -3.37 15.61 20.49
C ASP A 38 -3.09 14.14 20.17
N ILE A 39 -3.83 13.20 20.76
CA ILE A 39 -3.71 11.76 20.45
C ILE A 39 -4.06 11.49 18.98
N LYS A 40 -5.11 12.14 18.46
CA LYS A 40 -5.53 11.97 17.06
C LYS A 40 -4.51 12.56 16.09
N ASP A 41 -3.91 13.69 16.44
CA ASP A 41 -2.90 14.35 15.62
C ASP A 41 -1.54 13.64 15.70
N GLU A 42 -1.17 13.08 16.85
CA GLU A 42 -0.03 12.15 16.97
C GLU A 42 -0.23 10.88 16.15
N TYR A 43 -1.44 10.28 16.19
CA TYR A 43 -1.74 9.09 15.38
C TYR A 43 -1.60 9.39 13.88
N LYS A 44 -2.09 10.56 13.43
CA LYS A 44 -1.88 11.04 12.05
C LYS A 44 -0.42 11.34 11.72
N LYS A 45 0.40 11.81 12.67
CA LYS A 45 1.83 12.08 12.45
C LYS A 45 2.68 10.82 12.42
N SER A 46 2.43 9.86 13.32
CA SER A 46 3.17 8.61 13.43
C SER A 46 2.83 7.62 12.32
N GLU A 47 1.53 7.43 12.03
CA GLU A 47 1.13 6.50 10.97
C GLU A 47 0.91 7.20 9.62
N GLY A 48 0.66 8.51 9.57
CA GLY A 48 0.24 9.19 8.34
C GLY A 48 -1.28 9.09 8.12
N ASP A 49 -1.86 10.07 7.43
CA ASP A 49 -3.30 10.08 7.16
C ASP A 49 -3.71 8.86 6.30
N PRO A 50 -4.63 7.99 6.78
CA PRO A 50 -5.12 6.84 6.02
C PRO A 50 -5.68 7.22 4.64
N LEU A 51 -6.28 8.40 4.49
CA LEU A 51 -6.79 8.92 3.22
C LEU A 51 -5.65 9.26 2.26
N ILE A 52 -4.52 9.76 2.77
CA ILE A 52 -3.34 10.04 1.96
C ILE A 52 -2.69 8.72 1.52
N LYS A 53 -2.55 7.75 2.42
CA LYS A 53 -2.02 6.41 2.09
C LYS A 53 -2.87 5.70 1.04
N SER A 54 -4.20 5.70 1.20
CA SER A 54 -5.10 5.07 0.24
C SER A 54 -5.01 5.75 -1.13
N LYS A 55 -4.92 7.08 -1.18
CA LYS A 55 -4.76 7.85 -2.41
C LYS A 55 -3.41 7.59 -3.10
N ILE A 56 -2.33 7.43 -2.34
CA ILE A 56 -1.02 7.04 -2.88
C ILE A 56 -1.12 5.64 -3.51
N LYS A 57 -1.68 4.66 -2.79
CA LYS A 57 -1.85 3.30 -3.30
C LYS A 57 -2.73 3.24 -4.55
N GLN A 58 -3.81 4.04 -4.58
CA GLN A 58 -4.65 4.19 -5.76
C GLN A 58 -3.83 4.71 -6.95
N ARG A 59 -3.08 5.81 -6.77
CA ARG A 59 -2.24 6.35 -7.85
C ARG A 59 -1.16 5.38 -8.31
N GLN A 60 -0.55 4.63 -7.40
CA GLN A 60 0.41 3.57 -7.74
C GLN A 60 -0.24 2.49 -8.63
N ARG A 61 -1.45 2.03 -8.27
CA ARG A 61 -2.21 1.06 -9.07
C ARG A 61 -2.56 1.61 -10.45
N GLU A 62 -3.02 2.86 -10.53
CA GLU A 62 -3.33 3.52 -11.80
C GLU A 62 -2.10 3.65 -12.70
N MET A 63 -0.95 4.01 -12.14
CA MET A 63 0.32 4.08 -12.89
C MET A 63 0.77 2.70 -13.38
N ALA A 64 0.68 1.67 -12.53
CA ALA A 64 1.01 0.30 -12.91
C ALA A 64 0.10 -0.20 -14.04
N MET A 65 -1.21 0.05 -13.96
CA MET A 65 -2.15 -0.27 -15.04
C MET A 65 -1.81 0.45 -16.34
N ARG A 66 -1.47 1.76 -16.28
CA ARG A 66 -1.08 2.50 -17.49
C ARG A 66 0.16 1.91 -18.14
N ARG A 67 1.19 1.55 -17.36
CA ARG A 67 2.41 0.90 -17.87
C ARG A 67 2.10 -0.46 -18.50
N MET A 68 1.33 -1.29 -17.81
CA MET A 68 0.89 -2.59 -18.35
C MET A 68 0.19 -2.44 -19.71
N MET A 69 -0.73 -1.46 -19.83
CA MET A 69 -1.46 -1.22 -21.08
C MET A 69 -0.57 -0.70 -22.21
N GLN A 70 0.56 -0.04 -21.91
CA GLN A 70 1.56 0.39 -22.90
C GLN A 70 2.41 -0.77 -23.44
N GLU A 71 2.46 -1.90 -22.72
CA GLU A 71 3.16 -3.11 -23.18
C GLU A 71 2.28 -4.00 -24.05
N VAL A 72 0.94 -3.88 -23.97
CA VAL A 72 0.00 -4.67 -24.79
C VAL A 72 0.28 -4.55 -26.29
N PRO A 73 0.53 -3.36 -26.89
CA PRO A 73 0.89 -3.23 -28.30
C PRO A 73 2.15 -3.97 -28.74
N LYS A 74 3.02 -4.36 -27.80
CA LYS A 74 4.28 -5.05 -28.06
C LYS A 74 4.17 -6.56 -27.89
N ALA A 75 2.98 -7.07 -27.57
CA ALA A 75 2.73 -8.49 -27.42
C ALA A 75 2.69 -9.16 -28.80
N ASP A 76 3.16 -10.41 -28.85
CA ASP A 76 3.14 -11.20 -30.09
C ASP A 76 1.82 -11.94 -30.24
N VAL A 77 1.26 -12.43 -29.12
CA VAL A 77 0.00 -13.16 -29.08
C VAL A 77 -0.78 -12.85 -27.81
N ILE A 78 -2.11 -12.83 -27.92
CA ILE A 78 -3.01 -12.63 -26.79
C ILE A 78 -3.94 -13.86 -26.65
N ILE A 79 -3.82 -14.54 -25.51
CA ILE A 79 -4.69 -15.65 -25.14
C ILE A 79 -5.93 -15.11 -24.46
N THR A 80 -7.11 -15.51 -24.92
CA THR A 80 -8.39 -14.98 -24.44
C THR A 80 -9.34 -16.07 -23.95
N ASN A 81 -10.12 -15.71 -22.93
CA ASN A 81 -11.41 -16.32 -22.63
C ASN A 81 -12.46 -15.25 -22.97
N PRO A 82 -13.36 -15.47 -23.96
CA PRO A 82 -14.10 -14.40 -24.64
C PRO A 82 -14.84 -13.40 -23.74
N THR A 83 -15.21 -13.82 -22.54
CA THR A 83 -16.01 -13.02 -21.61
C THR A 83 -15.24 -12.56 -20.37
N HIS A 84 -14.11 -13.19 -20.01
CA HIS A 84 -13.53 -12.99 -18.67
C HIS A 84 -12.03 -12.70 -18.62
N TYR A 85 -11.21 -13.20 -19.55
CA TYR A 85 -9.75 -13.11 -19.41
C TYR A 85 -9.07 -12.71 -20.72
N ALA A 86 -8.02 -11.90 -20.62
CA ALA A 86 -7.08 -11.67 -21.71
C ALA A 86 -5.65 -11.60 -21.15
N ILE A 87 -4.75 -12.37 -21.73
CA ILE A 87 -3.35 -12.52 -21.33
C ILE A 87 -2.51 -12.26 -22.56
N ALA A 88 -1.68 -11.22 -22.52
CA ALA A 88 -0.77 -10.85 -23.57
C ALA A 88 0.60 -11.46 -23.29
N LEU A 89 1.09 -12.22 -24.25
CA LEU A 89 2.38 -12.90 -24.20
C LEU A 89 3.34 -12.26 -25.20
N LYS A 90 4.61 -12.22 -24.81
CA LYS A 90 5.70 -11.81 -25.67
C LYS A 90 6.83 -12.83 -25.61
N TYR A 91 7.44 -13.13 -26.75
CA TYR A 91 8.63 -13.94 -26.85
C TYR A 91 9.82 -13.05 -27.23
N ASP A 92 10.86 -13.07 -26.41
CA ASP A 92 12.10 -12.31 -26.65
C ASP A 92 13.28 -13.14 -26.17
N GLU A 93 13.98 -13.77 -27.11
CA GLU A 93 15.14 -14.63 -26.86
C GLU A 93 16.29 -13.93 -26.11
N ARG A 94 16.32 -12.59 -26.15
CA ARG A 94 17.33 -11.82 -25.40
C ARG A 94 16.97 -11.66 -23.93
N LYS A 95 15.68 -11.81 -23.58
CA LYS A 95 15.17 -11.61 -22.23
C LYS A 95 14.96 -12.95 -21.51
N MET A 96 14.32 -13.91 -22.16
CA MET A 96 13.97 -15.22 -21.58
C MET A 96 13.89 -16.30 -22.65
N ASP A 97 14.16 -17.55 -22.26
CA ASP A 97 14.06 -18.74 -23.13
C ASP A 97 12.60 -19.14 -23.41
N ALA A 98 11.66 -18.59 -22.65
CA ALA A 98 10.23 -18.85 -22.73
C ALA A 98 9.45 -17.55 -22.99
N PRO A 99 8.27 -17.61 -23.65
CA PRO A 99 7.35 -16.50 -23.70
C PRO A 99 6.99 -16.04 -22.29
N PHE A 100 6.84 -14.73 -22.10
CA PHE A 100 6.51 -14.14 -20.80
C PHE A 100 5.26 -13.26 -20.89
N VAL A 101 4.58 -13.09 -19.76
CA VAL A 101 3.35 -12.29 -19.68
C VAL A 101 3.70 -10.81 -19.63
N VAL A 102 3.27 -10.04 -20.63
CA VAL A 102 3.44 -8.57 -20.65
C VAL A 102 2.24 -7.83 -20.08
N ALA A 103 1.05 -8.42 -20.18
CA ALA A 103 -0.17 -7.89 -19.58
C ALA A 103 -1.16 -9.01 -19.29
N LYS A 104 -1.91 -8.89 -18.20
CA LYS A 104 -3.05 -9.76 -17.92
C LYS A 104 -4.20 -8.95 -17.31
N GLY A 105 -5.43 -9.35 -17.59
CA GLY A 105 -6.59 -8.66 -17.04
C GLY A 105 -7.86 -9.49 -17.13
N THR A 106 -8.83 -9.14 -16.26
CA THR A 106 -10.19 -9.69 -16.29
C THR A 106 -11.22 -8.66 -16.71
N ASP A 107 -12.37 -9.13 -17.17
CA ASP A 107 -13.59 -8.35 -17.42
C ASP A 107 -13.30 -7.05 -18.22
N ILE A 108 -13.37 -5.89 -17.57
CA ILE A 108 -13.13 -4.58 -18.19
C ILE A 108 -11.69 -4.45 -18.72
N LEU A 109 -10.70 -4.96 -17.98
CA LEU A 109 -9.30 -4.94 -18.44
C LEU A 109 -9.11 -5.90 -19.61
N ALA A 110 -9.72 -7.08 -19.55
CA ALA A 110 -9.68 -8.03 -20.66
C ALA A 110 -10.28 -7.44 -21.95
N LEU A 111 -11.41 -6.72 -21.82
CA LEU A 111 -12.02 -6.00 -22.93
C LEU A 111 -11.06 -4.96 -23.52
N LYS A 112 -10.42 -4.14 -22.68
CA LYS A 112 -9.46 -3.13 -23.14
C LYS A 112 -8.24 -3.75 -23.84
N ILE A 113 -7.68 -4.83 -23.29
CA ILE A 113 -6.56 -5.55 -23.91
C ILE A 113 -6.98 -6.05 -25.30
N ARG A 114 -8.17 -6.63 -25.43
CA ARG A 114 -8.71 -7.08 -26.73
C ARG A 114 -8.98 -5.93 -27.71
N THR A 115 -9.40 -4.77 -27.23
CA THR A 115 -9.58 -3.59 -28.08
C THR A 115 -8.23 -3.13 -28.64
N ILE A 116 -7.20 -3.02 -27.79
CA ILE A 116 -5.84 -2.67 -28.23
C ILE A 116 -5.29 -3.73 -29.19
N ALA A 117 -5.53 -5.02 -28.89
CA ALA A 117 -5.15 -6.11 -29.78
C ALA A 117 -5.69 -5.91 -31.20
N LYS A 118 -6.96 -5.50 -31.32
CA LYS A 118 -7.60 -5.21 -32.61
C LYS A 118 -7.07 -3.95 -33.26
N GLU A 119 -6.77 -2.91 -32.49
CA GLU A 119 -6.21 -1.65 -33.01
C GLU A 119 -4.78 -1.81 -33.56
N HIS A 120 -4.04 -2.78 -33.03
CA HIS A 120 -2.65 -3.07 -33.37
C HIS A 120 -2.47 -4.36 -34.18
N ASP A 121 -3.56 -4.97 -34.66
CA ASP A 121 -3.56 -6.22 -35.45
C ASP A 121 -2.77 -7.38 -34.79
N ILE A 122 -2.85 -7.50 -33.47
CA ILE A 122 -2.20 -8.57 -32.69
C ILE A 122 -3.05 -9.84 -32.76
N MET A 123 -2.40 -10.98 -32.97
CA MET A 123 -3.05 -12.28 -33.01
C MET A 123 -3.73 -12.61 -31.66
N THR A 124 -5.04 -12.84 -31.68
CA THR A 124 -5.78 -13.32 -30.52
C THR A 124 -6.15 -14.79 -30.68
N VAL A 125 -5.81 -15.62 -29.70
CA VAL A 125 -6.15 -17.04 -29.66
C VAL A 125 -7.15 -17.28 -28.54
N GLU A 126 -8.30 -17.91 -28.84
CA GLU A 126 -9.25 -18.31 -27.82
C GLU A 126 -8.81 -19.65 -27.20
N ASN A 127 -8.46 -19.63 -25.91
CA ASN A 127 -8.19 -20.84 -25.14
C ASN A 127 -8.58 -20.59 -23.67
N ARG A 128 -9.78 -21.03 -23.29
CA ARG A 128 -10.34 -20.75 -21.96
C ARG A 128 -9.57 -21.41 -20.82
N PRO A 129 -9.19 -22.71 -20.91
CA PRO A 129 -8.37 -23.34 -19.88
C PRO A 129 -7.03 -22.64 -19.68
N LEU A 130 -6.29 -22.38 -20.76
CA LEU A 130 -4.98 -21.73 -20.70
C LEU A 130 -5.09 -20.31 -20.17
N ALA A 131 -6.07 -19.53 -20.63
CA ALA A 131 -6.27 -18.17 -20.16
C ALA A 131 -6.50 -18.11 -18.64
N ARG A 132 -7.35 -18.99 -18.10
CA ARG A 132 -7.58 -19.06 -16.65
C ARG A 132 -6.30 -19.46 -15.91
N ALA A 133 -5.63 -20.51 -16.39
CA ALA A 133 -4.43 -21.02 -15.76
C ALA A 133 -3.29 -19.97 -15.70
N LEU A 134 -3.02 -19.30 -16.82
CA LEU A 134 -2.01 -18.25 -16.89
C LEU A 134 -2.38 -17.04 -16.00
N TYR A 135 -3.66 -16.67 -15.93
CA TYR A 135 -4.09 -15.57 -15.07
C TYR A 135 -3.82 -15.86 -13.59
N ASP A 136 -4.13 -17.08 -13.16
CA ASP A 136 -4.04 -17.51 -11.75
C ASP A 136 -2.60 -17.83 -11.33
N GLN A 137 -1.75 -18.32 -12.24
CA GLN A 137 -0.43 -18.88 -11.89
C GLN A 137 0.77 -18.04 -12.33
N VAL A 138 0.62 -17.14 -13.30
CA VAL A 138 1.75 -16.40 -13.89
C VAL A 138 1.55 -14.90 -13.74
N ASP A 139 2.49 -14.22 -13.10
CA ASP A 139 2.46 -12.76 -12.98
C ASP A 139 3.06 -12.03 -14.19
N ILE A 140 2.80 -10.72 -14.25
CA ILE A 140 3.38 -9.86 -15.28
C ILE A 140 4.91 -9.88 -15.14
N ASP A 141 5.60 -9.88 -16.28
CA ASP A 141 7.06 -10.04 -16.41
C ASP A 141 7.60 -11.41 -15.94
N GLN A 142 6.74 -12.43 -15.82
CA GLN A 142 7.17 -13.82 -15.58
C GLN A 142 7.03 -14.69 -16.83
N ALA A 143 7.94 -15.65 -16.97
CA ALA A 143 7.91 -16.67 -18.01
C ALA A 143 6.72 -17.61 -17.82
N VAL A 144 6.17 -18.10 -18.94
CA VAL A 144 5.16 -19.15 -18.95
C VAL A 144 5.80 -20.47 -18.49
N PRO A 145 5.22 -21.15 -17.47
CA PRO A 145 5.69 -22.44 -16.99
C PRO A 145 5.70 -23.54 -18.04
N GLU A 146 6.58 -24.52 -17.89
CA GLU A 146 6.75 -25.60 -18.87
C GLU A 146 5.51 -26.46 -19.10
N GLU A 147 4.66 -26.56 -18.09
CA GLU A 147 3.38 -27.27 -18.11
C GLU A 147 2.35 -26.71 -19.10
N TYR A 148 2.58 -25.52 -19.66
CA TYR A 148 1.68 -24.85 -20.61
C TYR A 148 2.21 -24.79 -22.06
N PHE A 149 3.36 -25.43 -22.34
CA PHE A 149 3.88 -25.57 -23.71
C PHE A 149 3.16 -26.64 -24.52
#